data_AF-A0A1B7TA11-F1
#
_entry.id   AF-A0A1B7TA11-F1
#
_cell.length_a   1.000
_cell.length_b   1.000
_cell.length_c   1.000
_cell.angle_alpha   90.00
_cell.angle_beta   90.00
_cell.angle_gamma   90.00
#
_symmetry.space_group_name_H-M   'P 1'
#
loop_
_entity.id
_entity.type
_entity.pdbx_description
1 polymer ?
#
loop_
_entity_poly.entity_id
_entity_poly.type
_entity_poly.pdbx_seq_one_letter_code
_entity_poly.pdbx_strand_id
1 'polypeptide(L)'
;MLPVFSLAFDFDIDYNLCNLYPELYQDLILGKSLNNRTFYGWCLLSLYQGIVIQGISQKFTSLNNYDFTKMVAISFITLVLNELIMAGLEIRTWQKMMTFSQVATAAFFVISIPFLFEYFDLSYVSSFQFFPELIFILALSILPVWIIRTIYRRWNLPSYVKVQHFAV
;
A
#
# COMPACT_ATOMS: atom_id res chain seq x y z
N MET A 1 -4.07 -10.59 -0.93
CA MET A 1 -4.53 -10.33 -2.32
C MET A 1 -5.94 -9.74 -2.40
N LEU A 2 -6.87 -10.06 -1.48
CA LEU A 2 -8.22 -9.48 -1.48
C LEU A 2 -8.27 -7.94 -1.61
N PRO A 3 -7.37 -7.15 -0.99
CA PRO A 3 -7.43 -5.69 -1.09
C PRO A 3 -7.28 -5.17 -2.53
N VAL A 4 -6.35 -5.74 -3.29
CA VAL A 4 -6.10 -5.35 -4.69
C VAL A 4 -7.32 -5.62 -5.57
N PHE A 5 -7.96 -6.78 -5.38
CA PHE A 5 -9.19 -7.10 -6.13
C PHE A 5 -10.36 -6.20 -5.72
N SER A 6 -10.41 -5.76 -4.46
CA SER A 6 -11.47 -4.85 -4.01
C SER A 6 -11.40 -3.46 -4.65
N LEU A 7 -10.23 -3.05 -5.17
CA LEU A 7 -10.09 -1.81 -5.95
C LEU A 7 -10.91 -1.82 -7.24
N ALA A 8 -11.30 -2.99 -7.77
CA ALA A 8 -12.21 -3.08 -8.91
C ALA A 8 -13.62 -2.55 -8.60
N PHE A 9 -13.96 -2.38 -7.32
CA PHE A 9 -15.21 -1.78 -6.86
C PHE A 9 -15.06 -0.30 -6.48
N ASP A 10 -13.91 0.34 -6.75
CA ASP A 10 -13.75 1.78 -6.54
C ASP A 10 -14.40 2.56 -7.70
N PHE A 11 -15.26 3.52 -7.37
CA PHE A 11 -15.95 4.35 -8.34
C PHE A 11 -15.53 5.81 -8.14
N ASP A 12 -14.87 6.39 -9.15
CA ASP A 12 -14.40 7.78 -9.09
C ASP A 12 -15.54 8.80 -9.30
N ILE A 13 -16.57 8.43 -10.09
CA ILE A 13 -17.64 9.34 -10.54
C ILE A 13 -18.97 8.58 -10.59
N ASP A 14 -20.06 9.24 -10.19
CA ASP A 14 -21.41 8.71 -10.32
C ASP A 14 -21.83 8.51 -11.78
N TYR A 15 -22.58 7.42 -12.02
CA TYR A 15 -23.05 7.04 -13.36
C TYR A 15 -23.82 8.16 -14.08
N ASN A 16 -24.67 8.91 -13.36
CA ASN A 16 -25.46 10.00 -13.94
C ASN A 16 -24.57 11.14 -14.46
N LEU A 17 -23.47 11.45 -13.75
CA LEU A 17 -22.53 12.50 -14.16
C LEU A 17 -21.72 12.08 -15.39
N CYS A 18 -21.35 10.80 -15.47
CA CYS A 18 -20.67 10.25 -16.66
C CYS A 18 -21.54 10.38 -17.93
N ASN A 19 -22.87 10.25 -17.80
CA ASN A 19 -23.78 10.40 -18.94
C ASN A 19 -23.98 11.87 -19.34
N LEU A 20 -23.91 12.80 -18.38
CA LEU A 20 -24.00 14.24 -18.61
C LEU A 20 -22.74 14.81 -19.30
N TYR A 21 -21.56 14.27 -18.98
CA TYR A 21 -20.27 14.76 -19.48
C TYR A 21 -19.45 13.66 -20.16
N PRO A 22 -19.79 13.28 -21.41
CA PRO A 22 -19.08 12.22 -22.15
C PRO A 22 -17.60 12.57 -22.44
N GLU A 23 -17.21 13.83 -22.34
CA GLU A 23 -15.82 14.30 -22.46
C GLU A 23 -14.89 13.66 -21.42
N LEU A 24 -15.42 13.31 -20.24
CA LEU A 24 -14.67 12.60 -19.19
C LEU A 24 -14.17 11.22 -19.67
N TYR A 25 -14.86 10.60 -20.63
CA TYR A 25 -14.46 9.34 -21.22
C TYR A 25 -13.29 9.50 -22.22
N GLN A 26 -13.14 10.67 -22.85
CA GLN A 26 -12.05 10.90 -23.81
C GLN A 26 -10.68 10.86 -23.14
N ASP A 27 -10.57 11.32 -21.89
CA ASP A 27 -9.32 11.24 -21.12
C ASP A 27 -8.88 9.78 -20.85
N LEU A 28 -9.82 8.83 -20.79
CA LEU A 28 -9.52 7.39 -20.68
C LEU A 28 -8.99 6.81 -22.00
N ILE A 29 -9.59 7.18 -23.13
CA ILE A 29 -9.15 6.74 -24.48
C ILE A 29 -7.71 7.21 -24.76
N LEU A 30 -7.35 8.41 -24.28
CA LEU A 30 -6.01 8.96 -24.44
C LEU A 30 -4.93 8.25 -23.62
N GLY A 31 -5.28 7.27 -22.77
CA GLY A 31 -4.33 6.43 -22.05
C GLY A 31 -3.43 7.19 -21.07
N LYS A 32 -3.85 8.38 -20.63
CA LYS A 32 -3.04 9.24 -19.74
C LYS A 32 -2.77 8.61 -18.37
N SER A 33 -3.63 7.69 -17.92
CA SER A 33 -3.55 7.07 -16.59
C SER A 33 -2.55 5.92 -16.50
N LEU A 34 -2.33 5.17 -17.60
CA LEU A 34 -1.55 3.93 -17.58
C LEU A 34 -0.51 3.95 -18.71
N ASN A 35 0.63 4.58 -18.43
CA ASN A 35 1.74 4.74 -19.37
C ASN A 35 3.02 4.09 -18.81
N ASN A 36 3.99 3.80 -19.68
CA ASN A 36 5.29 3.25 -19.29
C ASN A 36 5.98 4.08 -18.21
N ARG A 37 5.82 5.41 -18.24
CA ARG A 37 6.38 6.32 -17.22
C ARG A 37 5.81 6.04 -15.82
N THR A 38 4.50 5.86 -15.69
CA THR A 38 3.86 5.56 -14.41
C THR A 38 4.23 4.15 -13.96
N PHE A 39 4.28 3.19 -14.89
CA PHE A 39 4.74 1.82 -14.58
C PHE A 39 6.17 1.79 -14.02
N TYR A 40 7.14 2.43 -14.68
CA TYR A 40 8.51 2.48 -14.17
C TYR A 40 8.63 3.25 -12.86
N GLY A 41 7.83 4.30 -12.66
CA GLY A 41 7.75 5.01 -11.39
C GLY A 41 7.30 4.09 -10.24
N TRP A 42 6.25 3.30 -10.45
CA TRP A 42 5.79 2.32 -9.48
C TRP A 42 6.82 1.21 -9.24
N CYS A 43 7.48 0.70 -10.30
CA CYS A 43 8.52 -0.31 -10.17
C CYS A 43 9.71 0.18 -9.34
N LEU A 44 10.19 1.40 -9.59
CA LEU A 44 11.27 2.02 -8.79
C LEU A 44 10.86 2.22 -7.34
N LEU A 45 9.60 2.60 -7.10
CA LEU A 45 9.08 2.76 -5.76
C LEU A 45 9.02 1.43 -5.00
N SER A 46 8.53 0.36 -5.63
CA SER A 46 8.52 -0.98 -5.05
C SER A 46 9.95 -1.49 -4.78
N LEU A 47 10.89 -1.22 -5.68
CA LEU A 47 12.31 -1.56 -5.48
C LEU A 47 12.90 -0.79 -4.29
N TYR A 48 12.61 0.51 -4.17
CA TYR A 48 13.01 1.31 -3.01
C TYR A 48 12.46 0.73 -1.71
N GLN A 49 11.16 0.44 -1.64
CA GLN A 49 10.52 -0.12 -0.45
C GLN A 49 11.13 -1.49 -0.09
N GLY A 50 11.36 -2.35 -1.08
CA GLY A 50 12.03 -3.63 -0.87
C GLY A 50 13.43 -3.50 -0.28
N ILE A 51 14.25 -2.57 -0.82
CA ILE A 51 15.60 -2.30 -0.31
C ILE A 51 15.56 -1.75 1.11
N VAL A 52 14.65 -0.81 1.40
CA VAL A 52 14.50 -0.21 2.73
C VAL A 52 14.10 -1.26 3.76
N ILE A 53 13.06 -2.06 3.46
CA ILE A 53 12.58 -3.10 4.36
C ILE A 53 13.67 -4.11 4.63
N GLN A 54 14.29 -4.66 3.57
CA GLN A 54 15.30 -5.70 3.73
C GLN A 54 16.58 -5.18 4.39
N GLY A 55 17.07 -4.02 3.94
CA GLY A 55 18.32 -3.44 4.44
C GLY A 55 18.24 -3.00 5.89
N ILE A 56 17.12 -2.41 6.32
CA ILE A 56 16.95 -2.01 7.73
C ILE A 56 16.69 -3.23 8.62
N SER A 57 15.92 -4.22 8.15
CA SER A 57 15.72 -5.49 8.88
C SER A 57 17.06 -6.19 9.18
N GLN A 58 17.95 -6.24 8.19
CA GLN A 58 19.30 -6.78 8.34
C GLN A 58 20.14 -5.95 9.34
N LYS A 59 19.98 -4.63 9.34
CA LYS A 59 20.68 -3.74 10.26
C LYS A 59 20.26 -3.94 11.71
N PHE A 60 18.96 -4.14 11.99
CA PHE A 60 18.47 -4.34 13.35
C PHE A 60 18.77 -5.73 13.90
N THR A 61 18.72 -6.75 13.03
CA THR A 61 18.82 -8.13 13.49
C THR A 61 20.22 -8.73 13.38
N SER A 62 21.00 -8.40 12.35
CA SER A 62 22.23 -9.08 11.90
C SER A 62 22.03 -10.10 10.76
N LEU A 63 23.12 -10.36 10.03
CA LEU A 63 23.21 -11.34 8.92
C LEU A 63 23.65 -12.74 9.38
N ASN A 64 23.83 -12.92 10.69
CA ASN A 64 24.30 -14.17 11.23
C ASN A 64 23.20 -15.25 11.21
N ASN A 65 23.60 -16.50 11.02
CA ASN A 65 22.65 -17.63 10.91
C ASN A 65 21.73 -17.80 12.12
N TYR A 66 22.18 -17.39 13.32
CA TYR A 66 21.39 -17.51 14.55
C TYR A 66 20.24 -16.50 14.64
N ASP A 67 20.33 -15.37 13.94
CA ASP A 67 19.32 -14.30 13.91
C ASP A 67 18.48 -14.32 12.63
N PHE A 68 18.70 -15.30 11.74
CA PHE A 68 18.04 -15.36 10.43
C PHE A 68 16.51 -15.39 10.54
N THR A 69 15.96 -16.18 11.46
CA THR A 69 14.50 -16.29 11.67
C THR A 69 13.88 -15.01 12.21
N LYS A 70 14.62 -14.25 13.02
CA LYS A 70 14.20 -12.92 13.50
C LYS A 70 14.19 -11.91 12.36
N MET A 71 15.23 -11.91 11.51
CA MET A 71 15.32 -11.05 10.33
C MET A 71 14.17 -11.34 9.35
N VAL A 72 13.86 -12.62 9.12
CA VAL A 72 12.75 -13.04 8.27
C VAL A 72 11.40 -12.61 8.87
N ALA A 73 11.22 -12.75 10.18
CA ALA A 73 9.99 -12.35 10.85
C ALA A 73 9.73 -10.84 10.70
N ILE A 74 10.72 -9.99 11.02
CA ILE A 74 10.54 -8.53 10.93
C ILE A 74 10.38 -8.07 9.48
N SER A 75 11.17 -8.59 8.53
CA SER A 75 11.07 -8.16 7.12
C SER A 75 9.74 -8.58 6.51
N PHE A 76 9.27 -9.81 6.77
CA PHE A 76 8.03 -10.32 6.22
C PHE A 76 6.80 -9.62 6.80
N ILE A 77 6.75 -9.45 8.13
CA ILE A 77 5.64 -8.73 8.80
C ILE A 77 5.60 -7.27 8.32
N THR A 78 6.76 -6.62 8.23
CA THR A 78 6.86 -5.27 7.68
C THR A 78 6.35 -5.19 6.25
N LEU A 79 6.75 -6.14 5.38
CA LEU A 79 6.32 -6.17 3.99
C LEU A 79 4.81 -6.31 3.85
N VAL A 80 4.20 -7.25 4.57
CA VAL A 80 2.74 -7.45 4.52
C VAL A 80 1.99 -6.21 5.02
N LEU A 81 2.44 -5.61 6.12
CA LEU A 81 1.82 -4.38 6.65
C LEU A 81 2.03 -3.19 5.70
N ASN A 82 3.21 -3.07 5.09
CA ASN A 82 3.50 -2.03 4.10
C ASN A 82 2.54 -2.14 2.91
N GLU A 83 2.36 -3.34 2.35
CA GLU A 83 1.43 -3.58 1.24
C GLU A 83 -0.02 -3.31 1.62
N LEU A 84 -0.44 -3.67 2.83
CA LEU A 84 -1.78 -3.32 3.32
C LEU A 84 -1.97 -1.81 3.41
N ILE A 85 -1.01 -1.07 4.00
CA ILE A 85 -1.10 0.39 4.10
C ILE A 85 -1.09 1.02 2.71
N MET A 86 -0.22 0.56 1.82
CA MET A 86 -0.15 0.99 0.41
C MET A 86 -1.47 0.77 -0.32
N ALA A 87 -2.08 -0.40 -0.18
CA ALA A 87 -3.40 -0.69 -0.75
C ALA A 87 -4.48 0.26 -0.21
N GLY A 88 -4.48 0.50 1.11
CA GLY A 88 -5.42 1.43 1.74
C GLY A 88 -5.23 2.89 1.32
N LEU A 89 -3.98 3.31 1.06
CA LEU A 89 -3.69 4.63 0.49
C LEU A 89 -4.19 4.74 -0.95
N GLU A 90 -4.26 3.64 -1.70
CA GLU A 90 -4.71 3.64 -3.09
C GLU A 90 -6.20 3.95 -3.25
N ILE A 91 -6.99 3.53 -2.26
CA ILE A 91 -8.44 3.73 -2.21
C ILE A 91 -8.78 5.22 -2.29
N ARG A 92 -9.65 5.59 -3.23
CA ARG A 92 -10.19 6.96 -3.34
C ARG A 92 -11.52 7.09 -2.62
N THR A 93 -12.45 6.16 -2.88
CA THR A 93 -13.74 6.12 -2.19
C THR A 93 -13.83 4.86 -1.32
N TRP A 94 -14.18 5.05 -0.04
CA TRP A 94 -14.30 3.93 0.88
C TRP A 94 -15.65 3.24 0.72
N GLN A 95 -15.66 2.15 -0.06
CA GLN A 95 -16.80 1.25 -0.14
C GLN A 95 -16.74 0.20 0.98
N LYS A 96 -17.91 -0.23 1.47
CA LYS A 96 -18.02 -1.21 2.58
C LYS A 96 -17.24 -2.51 2.30
N MET A 97 -17.29 -2.99 1.05
CA MET A 97 -16.57 -4.21 0.64
C MET A 97 -15.05 -4.03 0.68
N MET A 98 -14.53 -2.84 0.37
CA MET A 98 -13.10 -2.55 0.42
C MET A 98 -12.60 -2.51 1.86
N THR A 99 -13.35 -1.86 2.76
CA THR A 99 -13.05 -1.89 4.20
C THR A 99 -13.05 -3.32 4.74
N PHE A 100 -14.05 -4.12 4.39
CA PHE A 100 -14.11 -5.53 4.80
C PHE A 100 -12.91 -6.32 4.29
N SER A 101 -12.56 -6.18 3.00
CA SER A 101 -11.41 -6.84 2.39
C SER A 101 -10.09 -6.50 3.10
N GLN A 102 -9.89 -5.22 3.42
CA GLN A 102 -8.71 -4.72 4.11
C GLN A 102 -8.60 -5.30 5.53
N VAL A 103 -9.68 -5.21 6.31
CA VAL A 103 -9.72 -5.69 7.71
C VAL A 103 -9.63 -7.20 7.77
N ALA A 104 -10.36 -7.93 6.92
CA ALA A 104 -10.32 -9.38 6.87
C ALA A 104 -8.92 -9.88 6.54
N THR A 105 -8.24 -9.27 5.56
CA THR A 105 -6.86 -9.65 5.21
C THR A 105 -5.88 -9.40 6.36
N ALA A 106 -6.00 -8.25 7.04
CA ALA A 106 -5.18 -7.95 8.21
C ALA A 106 -5.43 -8.95 9.36
N ALA A 107 -6.70 -9.28 9.63
CA ALA A 107 -7.08 -10.22 10.67
C ALA A 107 -6.56 -11.64 10.37
N PHE A 108 -6.75 -12.14 9.15
CA PHE A 108 -6.22 -13.44 8.74
C PHE A 108 -4.70 -13.50 8.85
N PHE A 109 -4.00 -12.42 8.52
CA PHE A 109 -2.55 -12.36 8.68
C PHE A 109 -2.12 -12.42 10.15
N VAL A 110 -2.75 -11.64 11.04
CA VAL A 110 -2.42 -11.68 12.48
C VAL A 110 -2.72 -13.05 13.07
N ILE A 111 -3.83 -13.68 12.67
CA ILE A 111 -4.19 -15.04 13.09
C ILE A 111 -3.18 -16.06 12.57
N SER A 112 -2.58 -15.86 11.39
CA SER A 112 -1.62 -16.82 10.84
C SER A 112 -0.26 -16.79 11.55
N ILE A 113 0.19 -15.64 12.09
CA ILE A 113 1.50 -15.49 12.76
C ILE A 113 1.85 -16.61 13.76
N PRO A 114 1.00 -16.98 14.74
CA PRO A 114 1.33 -18.06 15.70
C PRO A 114 1.55 -19.43 15.06
N PHE A 115 1.02 -19.66 13.85
CA PHE A 115 1.21 -20.91 13.10
C PHE A 115 2.55 -20.96 12.33
N LEU A 116 3.30 -19.85 12.26
CA LEU A 116 4.58 -19.76 11.53
C LEU A 116 5.82 -20.00 12.42
N PHE A 117 5.71 -20.82 13.47
CA PHE A 117 6.79 -21.08 14.43
C PHE A 117 8.06 -21.69 13.82
N GLU A 118 7.97 -22.39 12.68
CA GLU A 118 9.15 -22.94 11.98
C GLU A 118 9.96 -21.87 11.25
N TYR A 119 9.32 -20.74 10.89
CA TYR A 119 9.92 -19.69 10.08
C TYR A 119 10.27 -18.45 10.91
N PHE A 120 9.47 -18.15 11.93
CA PHE A 120 9.60 -16.94 12.76
C PHE A 120 10.04 -17.29 14.17
N ASP A 121 10.95 -16.47 14.69
CA ASP A 121 11.20 -16.45 16.12
C ASP A 121 10.04 -15.72 16.84
N LEU A 122 9.05 -16.50 17.30
CA LEU A 122 7.86 -15.98 17.99
C LEU A 122 8.20 -15.26 19.31
N SER A 123 9.33 -15.62 19.94
CA SER A 123 9.81 -14.95 21.15
C SER A 123 10.25 -13.54 20.83
N TYR A 124 10.93 -13.35 19.70
CA TYR A 124 11.30 -12.04 19.19
C TYR A 124 10.08 -11.24 18.72
N VAL A 125 9.15 -11.84 17.97
CA VAL A 125 7.92 -11.14 17.50
C VAL A 125 7.07 -10.62 18.68
N SER A 126 7.02 -11.36 19.78
CA SER A 126 6.28 -10.95 20.99
C SER A 126 7.09 -10.02 21.89
N SER A 127 8.36 -9.76 21.57
CA SER A 127 9.24 -8.92 22.39
C SER A 127 8.90 -7.44 22.25
N PHE A 128 9.22 -6.67 23.30
CA PHE A 128 9.04 -5.22 23.27
C PHE A 128 9.93 -4.52 22.23
N GLN A 129 11.08 -5.13 21.87
CA GLN A 129 12.02 -4.57 20.90
C GLN A 129 11.49 -4.62 19.46
N PHE A 130 10.64 -5.59 19.14
CA PHE A 130 10.10 -5.78 17.80
C PHE A 130 9.24 -4.61 17.31
N PHE A 131 8.34 -4.09 18.15
CA PHE A 131 7.39 -3.05 17.77
C PHE A 131 8.04 -1.73 17.31
N PRO A 132 9.01 -1.12 18.03
CA PRO A 132 9.65 0.10 17.57
C PRO A 132 10.46 -0.11 16.29
N GLU A 133 11.12 -1.27 16.14
CA GLU A 133 11.85 -1.61 14.91
C GLU A 133 10.89 -1.73 13.72
N LEU A 134 9.78 -2.44 13.89
CA LEU A 134 8.71 -2.57 12.89
C LEU A 134 8.16 -1.20 12.46
N ILE A 135 7.78 -0.35 13.43
CA ILE A 135 7.24 0.99 13.17
C ILE A 135 8.26 1.85 12.42
N PHE A 136 9.54 1.78 12.80
CA PHE A 136 10.61 2.53 12.17
C PHE A 136 10.79 2.16 10.69
N ILE A 137 10.81 0.86 10.39
CA ILE A 137 10.95 0.38 9.00
C ILE A 137 9.71 0.77 8.18
N LEU A 138 8.50 0.56 8.73
CA LEU A 138 7.26 0.94 8.06
C LEU A 138 7.21 2.43 7.75
N ALA A 139 7.56 3.28 8.72
CA ALA A 139 7.57 4.72 8.53
C ALA A 139 8.50 5.13 7.39
N LEU A 140 9.73 4.61 7.35
CA LEU A 140 10.69 4.91 6.28
C LEU A 140 10.24 4.39 4.91
N SER A 141 9.60 3.22 4.86
CA SER A 141 9.10 2.66 3.59
C SER A 141 7.93 3.46 3.01
N ILE A 142 7.03 3.95 3.86
CA ILE A 142 5.76 4.57 3.43
C ILE A 142 5.87 6.09 3.26
N LEU A 143 6.66 6.77 4.10
CA LEU A 143 6.83 8.22 4.07
C LEU A 143 7.07 8.81 2.67
N PRO A 144 8.06 8.35 1.89
CA PRO A 144 8.35 8.94 0.58
C PRO A 144 7.17 8.75 -0.38
N VAL A 145 6.50 7.60 -0.33
CA VAL A 145 5.31 7.35 -1.14
C VAL A 145 4.19 8.34 -0.80
N TRP A 146 3.93 8.51 0.49
CA TRP A 146 2.89 9.40 0.98
C TRP A 146 3.17 10.87 0.61
N ILE A 147 4.43 11.31 0.72
CA ILE A 147 4.85 12.68 0.33
C ILE A 147 4.67 12.90 -1.17
N ILE A 148 5.23 12.02 -2.00
CA ILE A 148 5.15 12.13 -3.48
C ILE A 148 3.69 12.20 -3.92
N ARG A 149 2.85 11.33 -3.36
CA ARG A 149 1.42 11.28 -3.67
C ARG A 149 0.68 12.54 -3.24
N THR A 150 0.95 13.05 -2.04
CA THR A 150 0.29 14.25 -1.51
C THR A 150 0.64 15.48 -2.36
N ILE A 151 1.92 15.60 -2.77
CA ILE A 151 2.37 16.66 -3.67
C ILE A 151 1.70 16.52 -5.04
N TYR A 152 1.69 15.32 -5.62
CA TYR A 152 1.09 15.06 -6.93
C TYR A 152 -0.41 15.38 -6.95
N ARG A 153 -1.17 14.95 -5.93
CA ARG A 153 -2.61 15.25 -5.81
C ARG A 153 -2.89 16.75 -5.65
N ARG A 154 -2.01 17.49 -4.97
CA ARG A 154 -2.16 18.95 -4.81
C ARG A 154 -1.87 19.72 -6.11
N TRP A 155 -0.92 19.25 -6.91
CA TRP A 155 -0.47 19.98 -8.11
C TRP A 155 -1.26 19.62 -9.38
N ASN A 156 -1.72 18.37 -9.49
CA ASN A 156 -2.47 17.90 -10.64
C ASN A 156 -3.91 17.61 -10.24
N LEU A 157 -4.72 18.67 -10.11
CA LEU A 157 -6.17 18.53 -10.00
C LEU A 157 -6.72 17.99 -11.33
N PRO A 158 -7.22 16.75 -11.36
CA PRO A 158 -7.73 16.15 -12.60
C PRO A 158 -9.01 16.85 -13.05
N SER A 159 -9.25 16.88 -14.36
CA SER A 159 -10.34 17.65 -14.99
C SER A 159 -11.73 17.35 -14.38
N TYR A 160 -11.97 16.11 -13.92
CA TYR A 160 -13.25 15.73 -13.31
C TYR A 160 -13.56 16.45 -11.99
N VAL A 161 -12.53 16.86 -11.21
CA VAL A 161 -12.75 17.62 -9.95
C VAL A 161 -13.34 18.99 -10.25
N LYS A 162 -13.00 19.58 -11.40
CA LYS A 162 -13.59 20.86 -11.82
C LYS A 162 -15.08 20.68 -12.10
N VAL A 163 -15.48 19.59 -12.74
CA VAL A 163 -16.88 19.32 -13.11
C VAL A 163 -17.75 19.05 -11.87
N GLN A 164 -17.21 18.36 -10.85
CA GLN A 164 -17.93 18.15 -9.58
C GLN A 164 -18.24 19.46 -8.83
N HIS A 165 -17.40 20.49 -8.97
CA HIS A 165 -17.67 21.81 -8.39
C HIS A 165 -18.81 22.57 -9.09
N PHE A 166 -19.14 22.24 -10.34
CA PHE A 166 -20.22 22.88 -11.10
C PHE A 166 -21.54 22.09 -11.05
N ALA A 167 -21.53 20.87 -10.50
CA ALA A 167 -22.69 19.98 -10.43
C ALA A 167 -23.49 20.11 -9.11
N VAL A 168 -23.17 21.11 -8.27
CA VAL A 168 -23.93 21.50 -7.07
C VAL A 168 -24.91 22.61 -7.44
#